data_AF-A0A139P317-F1
#
_entry.id   AF-A0A139P317-F1
#
_cell.length_a   1.000
_cell.length_b   1.000
_cell.length_c   1.000
_cell.angle_alpha   90.00
_cell.angle_beta   90.00
_cell.angle_gamma   90.00
#
_symmetry.space_group_name_H-M   'P 1'
#
loop_
_entity.id
_entity.type
_entity.pdbx_description
1 polymer ?
#
loop_
_entity_poly.entity_id
_entity_poly.type
_entity_poly.pdbx_seq_one_letter_code
_entity_poly.pdbx_strand_id
1 'polypeptide(L)'
;MLFVEKKLGHDCTWIDLDVDKIKNMEDLSDIYGLDKETIEYALDRNERAHMDYNRETETVTFIYNVLDLEKDKEYYEAIPMTFIVEKQRLITISNHKNTYVIKRMATYLESHEIISIYKFLFASLEIISNAYYPVIEEMDKSKDEISALLRQKH
;
A
#
# COMPACT_ATOMS: atom_id res chain seq x y z
N MET A 1 4.77 5.96 16.79
CA MET A 1 5.44 6.93 15.89
C MET A 1 4.40 7.40 14.88
N LEU A 2 4.36 8.71 14.62
CA LEU A 2 3.39 9.34 13.71
C LEU A 2 3.66 8.98 12.24
N PHE A 3 4.93 8.71 11.91
CA PHE A 3 5.42 8.30 10.60
C PHE A 3 6.63 7.38 10.76
N VAL A 4 7.03 6.67 9.71
CA VAL A 4 8.34 5.98 9.62
C VAL A 4 9.17 6.67 8.55
N GLU A 5 10.45 6.93 8.82
CA GLU A 5 11.39 7.48 7.84
C GLU A 5 12.62 6.57 7.74
N LYS A 6 12.98 6.15 6.53
CA LYS A 6 14.21 5.40 6.25
C LYS A 6 14.94 5.95 5.04
N LYS A 7 16.28 5.98 5.10
CA LYS A 7 17.10 6.31 3.93
C LYS A 7 17.13 5.14 2.95
N LEU A 8 17.08 5.44 1.66
CA LEU A 8 17.16 4.46 0.57
C LEU A 8 18.56 4.44 -0.06
N GLY A 9 19.11 5.62 -0.37
CA GLY A 9 20.39 5.79 -1.06
C GLY A 9 20.44 7.09 -1.85
N HIS A 10 21.62 7.66 -2.11
CA HIS A 10 21.80 8.93 -2.84
C HIS A 10 20.85 10.04 -2.38
N ASP A 11 20.82 10.30 -1.07
CA ASP A 11 19.95 11.28 -0.41
C ASP A 11 18.44 11.05 -0.58
N CYS A 12 18.03 9.90 -1.09
CA CYS A 12 16.63 9.51 -1.19
C CYS A 12 16.10 8.93 0.13
N THR A 13 14.84 9.23 0.42
CA THR A 13 14.14 8.79 1.64
C THR A 13 12.79 8.15 1.33
N TRP A 14 12.45 7.13 2.09
CA TRP A 14 11.09 6.62 2.20
C TRP A 14 10.44 7.13 3.48
N ILE A 15 9.21 7.62 3.35
CA ILE A 15 8.39 8.13 4.44
C ILE A 15 7.05 7.39 4.41
N ASP A 16 6.66 6.76 5.51
CA ASP A 16 5.33 6.18 5.70
C ASP A 16 4.48 7.08 6.60
N LEU A 17 3.29 7.45 6.12
CA LEU A 17 2.32 8.28 6.79
C LEU A 17 1.12 7.42 7.18
N ASP A 18 1.00 7.15 8.48
CA ASP A 18 -0.11 6.36 9.02
C ASP A 18 -1.30 7.29 9.31
N VAL A 19 -2.30 7.26 8.41
CA VAL A 19 -3.46 8.16 8.48
C VAL A 19 -4.32 7.96 9.72
N ASP A 20 -4.30 6.77 10.33
CA ASP A 20 -5.07 6.53 11.57
C ASP A 20 -4.44 7.24 12.76
N LYS A 21 -3.18 7.67 12.65
CA LYS A 21 -2.47 8.43 13.68
C LYS A 21 -2.45 9.93 13.40
N ILE A 22 -2.81 10.35 12.19
CA ILE A 22 -2.88 11.75 11.80
C ILE A 22 -4.25 12.30 12.18
N LYS A 23 -4.26 13.37 12.98
CA LYS A 23 -5.51 13.89 13.57
C LYS A 23 -6.22 14.89 12.67
N ASN A 24 -5.51 15.64 11.83
CA ASN A 24 -6.08 16.64 10.92
C ASN A 24 -5.49 16.54 9.51
N MET A 25 -6.30 16.81 8.48
CA MET A 25 -5.84 16.82 7.07
C MET A 25 -4.88 17.98 6.74
N GLU A 26 -5.01 19.11 7.45
CA GLU A 26 -4.07 20.25 7.33
C GLU A 26 -2.64 19.81 7.65
N ASP A 27 -2.48 18.86 8.59
CA ASP A 27 -1.17 18.29 8.94
C ASP A 27 -0.51 17.57 7.75
N LEU A 28 -1.27 16.95 6.85
CA LEU A 28 -0.70 16.26 5.68
C LEU A 28 -0.18 17.24 4.62
N SER A 29 -0.93 18.31 4.37
CA SER A 29 -0.53 19.36 3.44
C SER A 29 0.68 20.14 3.96
N ASP A 30 0.61 20.60 5.22
CA ASP A 30 1.63 21.47 5.79
C ASP A 30 2.92 20.74 6.16
N ILE A 31 2.85 19.48 6.62
CA ILE A 31 4.04 18.72 7.05
C ILE A 31 4.75 18.07 5.87
N TYR A 32 4.00 17.55 4.88
CA TYR A 32 4.58 16.71 3.83
C TYR A 32 4.57 17.36 2.45
N GLY A 33 3.89 18.50 2.28
CA GLY A 33 3.79 19.24 1.02
C GLY A 33 2.88 18.57 0.00
N LEU A 34 1.93 17.75 0.47
CA LEU A 34 0.98 17.06 -0.40
C LEU A 34 -0.16 18.00 -0.75
N ASP A 35 -0.48 18.11 -2.04
CA ASP A 35 -1.63 18.87 -2.47
C ASP A 35 -2.95 18.19 -2.03
N LYS A 36 -4.03 18.97 -2.03
CA LYS A 36 -5.34 18.53 -1.54
C LYS A 36 -5.93 17.36 -2.32
N GLU A 37 -5.71 17.33 -3.64
CA GLU A 37 -6.22 16.30 -4.53
C GLU A 37 -5.52 14.96 -4.23
N THR A 38 -4.20 14.96 -4.06
CA THR A 38 -3.42 13.80 -3.63
C THR A 38 -3.88 13.26 -2.26
N ILE A 39 -4.20 14.15 -1.32
CA ILE A 39 -4.73 13.77 0.01
C ILE A 39 -6.13 13.17 -0.11
N GLU A 40 -7.02 13.76 -0.90
CA GLU A 40 -8.38 13.26 -1.11
C GLU A 40 -8.35 11.84 -1.70
N TYR A 41 -7.50 11.60 -2.70
CA TYR A 41 -7.29 10.27 -3.28
C TYR A 41 -6.78 9.24 -2.27
N ALA A 42 -5.84 9.63 -1.39
CA ALA A 42 -5.29 8.71 -0.40
C ALA A 42 -6.27 8.34 0.72
N LEU A 43 -7.29 9.17 0.94
CA LEU A 43 -8.32 8.95 1.96
C LEU A 43 -9.59 8.30 1.41
N ASP A 44 -9.81 8.30 0.09
CA ASP A 44 -10.94 7.62 -0.52
C ASP A 44 -10.74 6.10 -0.49
N ARG A 45 -11.60 5.42 0.27
CA ARG A 45 -11.59 3.96 0.45
C ARG A 45 -12.09 3.20 -0.78
N ASN A 46 -12.73 3.87 -1.73
CA ASN A 46 -13.28 3.27 -2.95
C ASN A 46 -12.43 3.57 -4.18
N GLU A 47 -11.29 4.26 -4.01
CA GLU A 47 -10.44 4.64 -5.11
C GLU A 47 -9.89 3.39 -5.82
N ARG A 48 -9.92 3.41 -7.15
CA ARG A 48 -9.48 2.27 -7.95
C ARG A 48 -7.98 2.36 -8.15
N ALA A 49 -7.34 1.19 -8.25
CA ALA A 49 -5.92 1.16 -8.58
C ALA A 49 -5.66 1.86 -9.92
N HIS A 50 -4.81 2.89 -9.89
CA HIS A 50 -4.41 3.67 -11.06
C HIS A 50 -3.10 4.41 -10.79
N MET A 51 -2.57 5.05 -11.82
CA MET A 51 -1.38 5.89 -11.74
C MET A 51 -1.70 7.24 -12.38
N ASP A 52 -1.30 8.31 -11.72
CA ASP A 52 -1.29 9.66 -12.26
C ASP A 52 0.13 10.26 -12.25
N TYR A 53 0.37 11.18 -13.19
CA TYR A 53 1.63 11.92 -13.27
C TYR A 53 1.36 13.41 -13.47
N ASN A 54 1.64 14.19 -12.43
CA ASN A 54 1.60 15.63 -12.50
C ASN A 54 2.90 16.16 -13.10
N ARG A 55 2.81 16.72 -14.32
CA ARG A 55 3.96 17.27 -15.04
C ARG A 55 4.53 18.55 -14.44
N GLU A 56 3.72 19.34 -13.76
CA GLU A 56 4.14 20.63 -13.18
C GLU A 56 4.99 20.42 -11.93
N THR A 57 4.63 19.43 -11.12
CA THR A 57 5.34 19.10 -9.88
C THR A 57 6.33 17.93 -10.03
N GLU A 58 6.32 17.26 -11.19
CA GLU A 58 7.05 16.00 -11.44
C GLU A 58 6.69 14.91 -10.42
N THR A 59 5.44 14.94 -9.93
CA THR A 59 4.93 13.98 -8.94
C THR A 59 4.29 12.79 -9.63
N VAL A 60 4.68 11.58 -9.24
CA VAL A 60 3.97 10.36 -9.63
C VAL A 60 3.14 9.87 -8.45
N THR A 61 1.84 9.71 -8.66
CA THR A 61 0.92 9.14 -7.68
C THR A 61 0.47 7.76 -8.16
N PHE A 62 0.64 6.76 -7.32
CA PHE A 62 0.23 5.38 -7.56
C PHE A 62 -0.73 4.94 -6.47
N ILE A 63 -1.91 4.49 -6.87
CA ILE A 63 -2.89 3.90 -5.96
C ILE A 63 -2.93 2.42 -6.27
N TYR A 64 -2.74 1.61 -5.24
CA TYR A 64 -2.66 0.16 -5.39
C TYR A 64 -3.51 -0.53 -4.33
N ASN A 65 -4.24 -1.54 -4.75
CA ASN A 65 -5.13 -2.28 -3.87
C ASN A 65 -4.34 -3.29 -3.04
N VAL A 66 -4.51 -3.23 -1.73
CA VAL A 66 -3.87 -4.09 -0.73
C VAL A 66 -4.93 -4.94 -0.08
N LEU A 67 -4.68 -6.25 0.05
CA LEU A 67 -5.54 -7.12 0.82
C LEU A 67 -5.56 -6.74 2.29
N ASP A 68 -6.77 -6.60 2.81
CA ASP A 68 -7.02 -6.64 4.24
C ASP A 68 -6.91 -8.09 4.72
N LEU A 69 -5.88 -8.37 5.54
CA LEU A 69 -5.58 -9.70 6.07
C LEU A 69 -6.13 -9.90 7.50
N GLU A 70 -7.03 -9.03 7.97
CA GLU A 70 -7.71 -9.22 9.25
C GLU A 70 -8.52 -10.52 9.25
N LYS A 71 -8.18 -11.43 10.17
CA LYS A 71 -8.69 -12.81 10.22
C LYS A 71 -10.15 -12.95 10.65
N ASP A 72 -10.75 -11.90 11.21
CA ASP A 72 -12.10 -11.95 11.77
C ASP A 72 -13.20 -11.61 10.75
N LYS A 73 -12.85 -11.46 9.46
CA LYS A 73 -13.82 -11.19 8.39
C LYS A 73 -14.24 -12.47 7.66
N GLU A 74 -15.54 -12.59 7.39
CA GLU A 74 -16.10 -13.66 6.54
C GLU A 74 -15.69 -13.53 5.06
N TYR A 75 -15.15 -12.38 4.64
CA TYR A 75 -14.74 -12.11 3.27
C TYR A 75 -13.45 -11.29 3.20
N TYR A 76 -12.70 -11.50 2.13
CA TYR A 76 -11.53 -10.70 1.81
C TYR A 76 -11.93 -9.36 1.19
N GLU A 77 -11.38 -8.27 1.73
CA GLU A 77 -11.53 -6.90 1.23
C GLU A 77 -10.19 -6.42 0.69
N ALA A 78 -10.21 -5.64 -0.39
CA ALA A 78 -9.03 -4.93 -0.88
C ALA A 78 -9.22 -3.44 -0.63
N ILE A 79 -8.24 -2.80 -0.02
CA ILE A 79 -8.25 -1.38 0.32
C ILE A 79 -7.17 -0.62 -0.45
N PRO A 80 -7.42 0.61 -0.88
CA PRO A 80 -6.40 1.40 -1.56
C PRO A 80 -5.26 1.76 -0.60
N MET A 81 -4.06 1.77 -1.15
CA MET A 81 -2.83 2.27 -0.54
C MET A 81 -2.14 3.18 -1.55
N THR A 82 -1.70 4.34 -1.09
CA THR A 82 -1.18 5.39 -1.98
C THR A 82 0.33 5.51 -1.83
N PHE A 83 1.01 5.58 -2.97
CA PHE A 83 2.44 5.83 -3.11
C PHE A 83 2.65 7.09 -3.92
N ILE A 84 3.49 7.99 -3.42
CA ILE A 84 3.77 9.28 -4.04
C ILE A 84 5.28 9.38 -4.21
N VAL A 85 5.74 9.48 -5.45
CA VAL A 85 7.14 9.76 -5.76
C VAL A 85 7.23 11.23 -6.09
N GLU A 86 7.97 11.96 -5.26
CA GLU A 86 8.20 13.40 -5.44
C GLU A 86 9.66 13.71 -5.11
N LYS A 87 10.38 14.28 -6.08
CA LYS A 87 11.81 14.65 -5.93
C LYS A 87 12.65 13.43 -5.49
N GLN A 88 13.23 13.48 -4.30
CA GLN A 88 14.08 12.44 -3.71
C GLN A 88 13.33 11.64 -2.64
N ARG A 89 12.00 11.62 -2.68
CA ARG A 89 11.18 10.98 -1.65
C ARG A 89 10.19 10.00 -2.26
N LEU A 90 10.05 8.86 -1.61
CA LEU A 90 8.88 8.00 -1.72
C LEU A 90 8.03 8.22 -0.47
N ILE A 91 6.81 8.71 -0.62
CA ILE A 91 5.84 8.81 0.46
C ILE A 91 4.84 7.68 0.26
N THR A 92 4.54 6.96 1.34
CA THR A 92 3.51 5.95 1.40
C THR A 92 2.45 6.41 2.39
N ILE A 93 1.18 6.33 2.00
CA ILE A 93 0.06 6.65 2.88
C ILE A 93 -0.62 5.33 3.25
N SER A 94 -0.57 5.00 4.53
CA SER A 94 -0.97 3.72 5.09
C SER A 94 -2.01 3.88 6.20
N ASN A 95 -2.60 2.76 6.61
CA ASN A 95 -3.54 2.66 7.71
C ASN A 95 -3.35 1.32 8.46
N HIS A 96 -4.13 1.07 9.50
CA HIS A 96 -4.07 -0.12 10.35
C HIS A 96 -4.23 -1.42 9.55
N LYS A 97 -5.11 -1.43 8.53
CA LYS A 97 -5.39 -2.61 7.71
C LYS A 97 -4.22 -3.01 6.81
N ASN A 98 -3.44 -2.04 6.30
CA ASN A 98 -2.28 -2.31 5.43
C ASN A 98 -0.92 -2.19 6.14
N THR A 99 -0.90 -2.03 7.47
CA THR A 99 0.33 -1.93 8.28
C THR A 99 1.29 -3.12 8.10
N TYR A 100 0.79 -4.32 7.75
CA TYR A 100 1.67 -5.46 7.47
C TYR A 100 2.56 -5.24 6.24
N VAL A 101 2.08 -4.48 5.24
CA VAL A 101 2.85 -4.12 4.04
C VAL A 101 4.01 -3.23 4.44
N ILE A 102 3.78 -2.21 5.27
CA ILE A 102 4.81 -1.32 5.80
C ILE A 102 5.91 -2.09 6.52
N LYS A 103 5.55 -3.07 7.34
CA LYS A 103 6.52 -3.95 8.01
C LYS A 103 7.37 -4.72 7.00
N ARG A 104 6.75 -5.31 5.97
CA ARG A 104 7.47 -6.07 4.92
C ARG A 104 8.37 -5.16 4.08
N MET A 105 7.93 -3.95 3.74
CA MET A 105 8.73 -2.93 3.07
C MET A 105 9.95 -2.54 3.92
N ALA A 106 9.75 -2.32 5.22
CA ALA A 106 10.84 -1.98 6.14
C ALA A 106 11.87 -3.11 6.27
N THR A 107 11.43 -4.37 6.31
CA THR A 107 12.30 -5.56 6.30
C THR A 107 13.03 -5.71 4.96
N TYR A 108 12.37 -5.42 3.84
CA TYR A 108 13.01 -5.45 2.53
C TYR A 108 14.21 -4.49 2.47
N LEU A 109 14.10 -3.29 3.05
CA LEU A 109 15.21 -2.33 3.15
C LEU A 109 16.35 -2.81 4.04
N GLU A 110 16.09 -3.61 5.08
CA GLU A 110 17.15 -4.14 5.94
C GLU A 110 18.09 -5.09 5.18
N SER A 111 17.62 -5.69 4.09
CA SER A 111 18.42 -6.55 3.20
C SER A 111 19.06 -5.81 2.02
N HIS A 112 18.82 -4.50 1.87
CA HIS A 112 19.27 -3.70 0.73
C HIS A 112 19.78 -2.32 1.17
N GLU A 113 21.10 -2.18 1.34
CA GLU A 113 21.73 -0.99 1.92
C GLU A 113 21.64 0.26 1.03
N ILE A 114 21.59 0.09 -0.31
CA ILE A 114 21.44 1.18 -1.29
C ILE A 114 20.42 0.76 -2.35
N ILE A 115 19.33 1.53 -2.48
CA ILE A 115 18.26 1.26 -3.44
C ILE A 115 17.69 2.56 -4.01
N SER A 116 17.30 2.56 -5.29
CA SER A 116 16.60 3.70 -5.89
C SER A 116 15.12 3.72 -5.50
N ILE A 117 14.50 4.89 -5.53
CA ILE A 117 13.07 5.07 -5.23
C ILE A 117 12.21 4.13 -6.07
N TYR A 118 12.41 4.09 -7.39
CA TYR A 118 11.59 3.24 -8.27
C TYR A 118 11.81 1.75 -8.04
N LYS A 119 13.05 1.31 -7.74
CA LYS A 119 13.30 -0.09 -7.42
C LYS A 119 12.59 -0.48 -6.12
N PHE A 120 12.60 0.41 -5.13
CA PHE A 120 11.88 0.18 -3.88
C PHE A 120 10.35 0.23 -4.05
N LEU A 121 9.83 1.14 -4.86
CA LEU A 121 8.41 1.20 -5.23
C LEU A 121 7.97 -0.11 -5.89
N PHE A 122 8.67 -0.59 -6.92
CA PHE A 122 8.30 -1.83 -7.60
C PHE A 122 8.40 -3.06 -6.68
N ALA A 123 9.42 -3.14 -5.83
CA ALA A 123 9.49 -4.18 -4.80
C ALA A 123 8.30 -4.14 -3.83
N SER A 124 7.83 -2.94 -3.50
CA SER A 124 6.65 -2.75 -2.64
C SER A 124 5.36 -3.23 -3.33
N LEU A 125 5.20 -2.92 -4.62
CA LEU A 125 4.08 -3.44 -5.41
C LEU A 125 4.13 -4.97 -5.51
N GLU A 126 5.32 -5.55 -5.70
CA GLU A 126 5.52 -7.01 -5.69
C GLU A 126 5.15 -7.64 -4.34
N ILE A 127 5.54 -7.02 -3.22
CA ILE A 127 5.14 -7.47 -1.87
C ILE A 127 3.62 -7.52 -1.73
N ILE A 128 2.91 -6.52 -2.28
CA ILE A 128 1.45 -6.47 -2.25
C ILE A 128 0.86 -7.55 -3.15
N SER A 129 1.31 -7.66 -4.41
CA SER A 129 0.82 -8.67 -5.35
C SER A 129 1.01 -10.08 -4.79
N ASN A 130 2.14 -10.36 -4.15
CA ASN A 130 2.43 -11.67 -3.55
C ASN A 130 1.51 -12.01 -2.38
N ALA A 131 0.92 -11.02 -1.71
CA ALA A 131 -0.05 -11.25 -0.63
C ALA A 131 -1.37 -11.85 -1.14
N TYR A 132 -1.69 -11.70 -2.44
CA TYR A 132 -2.91 -12.25 -3.04
C TYR A 132 -2.82 -13.76 -3.30
N TYR A 133 -1.64 -14.33 -3.51
CA TYR A 133 -1.52 -15.75 -3.89
C TYR A 133 -2.14 -16.71 -2.86
N PRO A 134 -1.82 -16.63 -1.54
CA PRO A 134 -2.40 -17.56 -0.57
C PRO A 134 -3.92 -17.48 -0.49
N VAL A 135 -4.48 -16.28 -0.67
CA VAL A 135 -5.92 -16.04 -0.64
C VAL A 135 -6.60 -16.65 -1.86
N ILE A 136 -6.03 -16.48 -3.06
CA ILE A 136 -6.54 -17.10 -4.28
C ILE A 136 -6.52 -18.63 -4.16
N GLU A 137 -5.44 -19.20 -3.62
CA GLU A 137 -5.34 -20.65 -3.40
C GLU A 137 -6.39 -21.18 -2.41
N GLU A 138 -6.68 -20.43 -1.33
CA GLU A 138 -7.71 -20.80 -0.36
C GLU A 138 -9.12 -20.72 -0.97
N MET A 139 -9.38 -19.69 -1.77
CA MET A 139 -10.64 -19.54 -2.50
C MET A 139 -10.86 -20.71 -3.47
N ASP A 140 -9.82 -21.14 -4.18
CA ASP A 140 -9.92 -22.29 -5.09
C ASP A 140 -10.19 -23.60 -4.34
N LYS A 141 -9.51 -23.84 -3.20
CA LYS A 141 -9.81 -25.00 -2.34
C LYS A 141 -11.25 -25.00 -1.84
N SER A 142 -11.72 -23.84 -1.35
CA SER A 142 -13.10 -23.68 -0.86
C SER A 142 -14.13 -23.95 -1.97
N LYS A 143 -13.87 -23.49 -3.19
CA LYS A 143 -14.72 -23.74 -4.37
C LYS A 143 -14.80 -25.23 -4.69
N ASP A 144 -13.68 -25.94 -4.62
CA ASP A 144 -13.62 -27.38 -4.90
C ASP A 144 -14.37 -28.20 -3.83
N GLU A 145 -14.23 -27.83 -2.55
CA GLU A 145 -14.96 -28.45 -1.43
C GLU A 145 -16.48 -28.26 -1.56
N ILE A 146 -16.94 -27.04 -1.83
CA ILE A 146 -18.36 -26.74 -2.05
C ILE A 146 -18.88 -27.54 -3.26
N SER A 147 -18.11 -27.60 -4.34
CA SER A 147 -18.46 -28.37 -5.54
C SER A 147 -18.57 -29.87 -5.26
N ALA A 148 -17.71 -30.43 -4.40
CA ALA A 148 -17.79 -31.83 -3.99
C ALA A 148 -19.04 -32.12 -3.14
N LEU A 149 -19.36 -31.23 -2.18
CA LEU A 149 -20.56 -31.34 -1.34
C LEU A 149 -21.85 -31.27 -2.16
N LEU A 150 -21.90 -30.40 -3.17
CA LEU A 150 -23.07 -30.28 -4.08
C LEU A 150 -23.29 -31.57 -4.90
N ARG A 151 -22.22 -32.23 -5.33
CA ARG A 151 -22.31 -33.51 -6.09
C ARG A 151 -22.80 -34.68 -5.23
N GLN A 152 -22.55 -34.67 -3.91
CA GLN A 152 -23.01 -35.74 -3.01
C GLN A 152 -24.49 -35.62 -2.61
N LYS A 153 -25.11 -34.44 -2.81
CA LYS A 153 -26.54 -34.21 -2.55
C LYS A 153 -27.45 -34.57 -3.74
N HIS A 154 -26.87 -34.97 -4.87
CA HIS A 154 -27.53 -35.47 -6.06
C HIS A 154 -27.23 -36.95 -6.28
#